data_AF-A0A183ENR8-F1
#
_entry.id   AF-A0A183ENR8-F1
#
_cell.length_a   1.000
_cell.length_b   1.000
_cell.length_c   1.000
_cell.angle_alpha   90.00
_cell.angle_beta   90.00
_cell.angle_gamma   90.00
#
_symmetry.space_group_name_H-M   'P 1'
#
loop_
_entity.id
_entity.type
_entity.pdbx_description
1 polymer ?
#
loop_
_entity_poly.entity_id
_entity_poly.type
_entity_poly.pdbx_seq_one_letter_code
_entity_poly.pdbx_strand_id
1 'polypeptide(L)'
;MYLLLIFGQLQLGMHAFPVILLLTYLLCIQGKKNDKDDNDGQSGLGRGFGDDINWIPWEEAFSKAKSLNKPVFLLIHKTWCGACQG
;
A
#
# COMPACT_ATOMS: atom_id res chain seq x y z
N MET A 1 -40.57 27.23 -31.77
CA MET A 1 -39.13 27.47 -32.03
C MET A 1 -38.25 27.41 -30.77
N TYR A 2 -38.77 27.64 -29.56
CA TYR A 2 -38.02 27.47 -28.30
C TYR A 2 -37.85 26.00 -27.85
N LEU A 3 -38.73 25.08 -28.30
CA LEU A 3 -38.70 23.68 -27.86
C LEU A 3 -37.52 22.86 -28.47
N LEU A 4 -36.95 23.31 -29.60
CA LEU A 4 -35.79 22.65 -30.22
C LEU A 4 -34.45 23.09 -29.61
N LEU A 5 -34.40 24.18 -28.84
CA LEU A 5 -33.17 24.64 -28.17
C LEU A 5 -32.83 23.83 -26.92
N ILE A 6 -33.83 23.20 -26.28
CA ILE A 6 -33.64 22.40 -25.06
C ILE A 6 -33.00 21.04 -25.38
N PHE A 7 -33.33 20.45 -26.54
CA PHE A 7 -32.72 19.19 -26.99
C PHE A 7 -31.24 19.34 -27.43
N GLY A 8 -30.81 20.54 -27.83
CA GLY A 8 -29.42 20.79 -28.25
C GLY A 8 -28.40 20.95 -27.10
N GLN A 9 -28.86 21.28 -25.88
CA GLN A 9 -27.99 21.46 -24.71
C GLN A 9 -27.85 20.19 -23.85
N LEU A 10 -28.70 19.18 -24.07
CA LEU A 10 -28.72 17.96 -23.25
C LEU A 10 -27.77 16.85 -23.78
N GLN A 11 -27.42 16.86 -25.07
CA GLN A 11 -26.49 15.88 -25.65
C GLN A 11 -25.03 16.12 -25.25
N LEU A 12 -24.67 17.34 -24.83
CA LEU A 12 -23.31 17.70 -24.41
C LEU A 12 -22.99 17.30 -22.96
N GLY A 13 -24.02 17.12 -22.11
CA GLY A 13 -23.85 16.76 -20.69
C GLY A 13 -23.60 15.27 -20.43
N MET A 14 -24.10 14.38 -21.30
CA MET A 14 -24.05 12.92 -21.08
C MET A 14 -22.69 12.29 -21.43
N HIS A 15 -21.84 12.97 -22.21
CA HIS A 15 -20.47 12.54 -22.49
C HIS A 15 -19.45 13.15 -21.51
N ALA A 16 -19.76 14.33 -20.95
CA ALA A 16 -18.88 14.97 -19.98
C ALA A 16 -18.85 14.22 -18.64
N PHE A 17 -20.00 13.71 -18.17
CA PHE A 17 -20.09 13.00 -16.90
C PHE A 17 -19.23 11.73 -16.79
N PRO A 18 -19.27 10.77 -17.74
CA PRO A 18 -18.43 9.59 -17.67
C PRO A 18 -16.94 9.92 -17.87
N VAL A 19 -16.62 10.94 -18.67
CA VAL A 19 -15.23 11.37 -18.90
C VAL A 19 -14.63 12.02 -17.65
N ILE A 20 -15.41 12.84 -16.93
CA ILE A 20 -14.99 13.45 -15.66
C ILE A 20 -14.82 12.37 -14.58
N LEU A 21 -15.74 11.41 -14.49
CA LEU A 21 -15.67 10.31 -13.53
C LEU A 21 -14.48 9.38 -13.82
N LEU A 22 -14.17 9.16 -15.10
CA LEU A 22 -13.00 8.40 -15.52
C LEU A 22 -11.68 9.17 -15.24
N LEU A 23 -11.65 10.48 -15.47
CA LEU A 23 -10.50 11.35 -15.16
C LEU A 23 -10.22 11.43 -13.65
N THR A 24 -11.25 11.56 -12.81
CA THR A 24 -11.07 11.58 -11.34
C THR A 24 -10.62 10.21 -10.81
N TYR A 25 -11.14 9.12 -11.39
CA TYR A 25 -10.67 7.77 -11.08
C TYR A 25 -9.18 7.57 -11.40
N LEU A 26 -8.71 8.08 -12.55
CA LEU A 26 -7.29 8.00 -12.93
C LEU A 26 -6.35 8.80 -12.02
N LEU A 27 -6.79 9.97 -11.51
CA LEU A 27 -6.00 10.74 -10.54
C LEU A 27 -5.88 10.03 -9.18
N CYS A 28 -6.91 9.31 -8.73
CA CYS A 28 -6.83 8.51 -7.50
C CYS A 28 -5.76 7.40 -7.55
N ILE A 29 -5.41 6.90 -8.74
CA ILE A 29 -4.40 5.83 -8.87
C ILE A 29 -2.98 6.35 -8.59
N GLN A 30 -2.70 7.64 -8.79
CA GLN A 30 -1.36 8.21 -8.55
C GLN A 30 -1.06 8.48 -7.06
N GLY A 31 -2.03 8.30 -6.17
CA GLY A 31 -1.90 8.56 -4.74
C GLY A 31 -1.35 7.38 -3.93
N LYS A 32 -0.17 6.83 -4.27
CA LYS A 32 0.56 5.95 -3.34
C LYS A 32 1.69 6.71 -2.65
N LYS A 33 1.43 7.06 -1.39
CA LYS A 33 2.38 7.62 -0.44
C LYS A 33 3.48 6.59 -0.15
N ASN A 34 4.74 6.98 -0.29
CA ASN A 34 5.88 6.22 0.20
C ASN A 34 6.27 6.81 1.55
N ASP A 35 5.78 6.24 2.64
CA ASP A 35 6.29 6.53 3.98
C ASP A 35 7.31 5.42 4.32
N LYS A 36 8.60 5.79 4.41
CA LYS A 36 9.68 5.03 5.02
C LYS A 36 10.14 5.85 6.23
N ASP A 37 9.93 5.34 7.43
CA ASP A 37 10.57 5.89 8.64
C ASP A 37 10.88 4.72 9.57
N ASP A 38 12.11 4.23 9.46
CA ASP A 38 12.62 3.23 10.38
C ASP A 38 14.04 3.67 10.78
N ASN A 39 14.08 4.64 11.69
CA ASN A 39 15.22 4.86 12.57
C ASN A 39 15.11 3.88 13.76
N ASP A 40 15.69 2.68 13.65
CA ASP A 40 16.00 1.84 14.82
C ASP A 40 17.47 1.40 14.74
N GLY A 41 18.22 1.74 15.78
CA GLY A 41 19.67 1.73 15.80
C GLY A 41 20.26 0.32 15.79
N GLN A 42 21.11 0.06 14.80
CA GLN A 42 22.32 -0.80 14.76
C GLN A 42 22.35 -2.20 15.42
N SER A 43 21.26 -2.68 16.02
CA SER A 43 21.12 -4.06 16.49
C SER A 43 20.32 -4.81 15.42
N GLY A 44 20.85 -5.90 14.87
CA GLY A 44 20.16 -6.66 13.83
C GLY A 44 18.70 -6.96 14.21
N LEU A 45 17.78 -6.83 13.25
CA LEU A 45 16.32 -6.96 13.47
C LEU A 45 15.91 -8.28 14.16
N GLY A 46 16.78 -9.29 14.12
CA GLY A 46 16.57 -10.61 14.73
C GLY A 46 16.63 -10.66 16.25
N ARG A 47 17.23 -9.68 16.94
CA ARG A 47 17.20 -9.57 18.43
C ARG A 47 17.49 -10.89 19.17
N GLY A 48 18.44 -11.70 18.68
CA GLY A 48 18.83 -12.99 19.27
C GLY A 48 18.19 -14.22 18.63
N PHE A 49 17.25 -14.07 17.69
CA PHE A 49 16.59 -15.17 16.99
C PHE A 49 17.32 -15.58 15.70
N GLY A 50 18.60 -15.95 15.79
CA GLY A 50 19.38 -16.40 14.63
C GLY A 50 19.93 -15.24 13.80
N ASP A 51 21.24 -15.04 13.91
CA ASP A 51 22.00 -13.98 13.24
C ASP A 51 22.27 -14.29 11.75
N ASP A 52 22.08 -15.54 11.34
CA ASP A 52 22.19 -16.02 9.96
C ASP A 52 20.92 -15.76 9.13
N ILE A 53 19.83 -15.34 9.77
CA ILE A 53 18.57 -15.02 9.11
C ILE A 53 18.58 -13.55 8.69
N ASN A 54 18.33 -13.30 7.40
CA ASN A 54 18.10 -11.95 6.90
C ASN A 54 16.67 -11.47 7.25
N TRP A 55 16.53 -10.95 8.47
CA TRP A 55 15.29 -10.37 8.98
C TRP A 55 14.85 -9.17 8.14
N ILE A 56 13.56 -9.16 7.76
CA ILE A 56 12.99 -8.14 6.89
C ILE A 56 12.01 -7.29 7.70
N PRO A 57 12.03 -5.95 7.57
CA PRO A 57 11.04 -5.09 8.20
C PRO A 57 9.63 -5.40 7.67
N TRP A 58 8.63 -5.15 8.52
CA TRP A 58 7.24 -5.53 8.26
C TRP A 58 6.67 -4.89 6.99
N GLU A 59 7.05 -3.64 6.75
CA GLU A 59 6.66 -2.78 5.64
C GLU A 59 7.06 -3.41 4.30
N GLU A 60 8.19 -4.12 4.27
CA GLU A 60 8.74 -4.76 3.07
C GLU A 60 8.43 -6.27 2.98
N ALA A 61 8.00 -6.88 4.07
CA ALA A 61 7.81 -8.32 4.20
C ALA A 61 6.88 -8.90 3.12
N PHE A 62 5.72 -8.27 2.89
CA PHE A 62 4.75 -8.75 1.89
C PHE A 62 5.25 -8.60 0.45
N SER A 63 5.92 -7.48 0.14
CA SER A 63 6.46 -7.25 -1.19
C SER A 63 7.51 -8.32 -1.54
N LYS A 64 8.39 -8.60 -0.59
CA LYS A 64 9.47 -9.59 -0.75
C LYS A 64 8.95 -11.03 -0.75
N ALA A 65 7.97 -11.35 0.09
CA ALA A 65 7.32 -12.65 0.09
C ALA A 65 6.64 -12.96 -1.26
N LYS A 66 5.96 -11.96 -1.82
CA LYS A 66 5.31 -12.08 -3.14
C LYS A 66 6.32 -12.23 -4.27
N SER A 67 7.41 -11.47 -4.28
CA SER A 67 8.44 -11.57 -5.33
C SER A 67 9.22 -12.89 -5.27
N LEU A 68 9.45 -13.41 -4.08
CA LEU A 68 10.14 -14.69 -3.87
C LEU A 68 9.20 -15.90 -3.98
N ASN A 69 7.88 -15.68 -4.07
CA ASN A 69 6.85 -16.70 -4.00
C ASN A 69 7.00 -17.62 -2.77
N LYS A 70 7.23 -16.99 -1.60
CA LYS A 70 7.40 -17.67 -0.31
C LYS A 70 6.42 -17.11 0.73
N PRO A 71 5.96 -17.91 1.70
CA PRO A 71 5.11 -17.40 2.78
C PRO A 71 5.91 -16.47 3.72
N VAL A 72 5.19 -15.61 4.44
CA VAL A 72 5.76 -14.76 5.50
C VAL A 72 5.77 -15.54 6.82
N PHE A 73 6.93 -15.59 7.47
CA PHE A 73 7.05 -15.99 8.86
C PHE A 73 7.15 -14.72 9.72
N LEU A 74 6.15 -14.47 10.57
CA LEU A 74 6.11 -13.31 11.45
C LEU A 74 6.46 -13.73 12.88
N LEU A 75 7.57 -13.19 13.40
CA LEU A 75 7.99 -13.40 14.78
C LEU A 75 7.55 -12.22 15.65
N ILE A 76 6.68 -12.48 16.62
CA ILE A 76 6.24 -11.50 17.61
C ILE A 76 6.86 -11.86 18.95
N HIS A 77 7.64 -10.96 19.54
CA HIS A 77 8.24 -11.14 20.85
C HIS A 77 8.29 -9.81 21.63
N LYS A 78 8.60 -9.92 22.93
CA LYS A 78 8.90 -8.79 23.82
C LYS A 78 10.15 -9.12 24.63
N THR A 79 10.95 -8.11 24.96
CA THR A 79 12.20 -8.28 25.73
C THR A 79 11.98 -8.77 27.16
N TRP A 80 10.79 -8.58 27.71
CA TRP A 80 10.41 -9.00 29.07
C TRP A 80 9.65 -10.34 29.08
N CYS A 81 9.41 -10.96 27.93
CA CYS A 81 8.77 -12.26 27.86
C CYS A 81 9.77 -13.36 28.24
N GLY A 82 9.63 -13.95 29.43
CA GLY A 82 10.52 -15.03 29.88
C GLY A 82 10.46 -16.30 29.02
N ALA A 83 9.31 -16.61 28.43
CA ALA A 83 9.17 -17.73 27.49
C ALA A 83 9.83 -17.46 26.12
N CYS A 84 10.11 -16.20 25.82
CA CYS A 84 10.68 -15.75 24.55
C CYS A 84 12.20 -15.53 24.65
N GLN A 85 12.79 -15.66 25.84
CA GLN A 85 14.24 -15.61 26.02
C GLN A 85 14.84 -16.93 25.52
N GLY A 86 15.37 -16.90 24.30
CA GLY A 86 16.25 -17.93 23.73
C GLY A 86 17.70 -17.65 24.06
#